data_AF-A0A6L6CZK6-F1
#
_entry.id   AF-A0A6L6CZK6-F1
#
_cell.length_a   1.000
_cell.length_b   1.000
_cell.length_c   1.000
_cell.angle_alpha   90.00
_cell.angle_beta   90.00
_cell.angle_gamma   90.00
#
_symmetry.space_group_name_H-M   'P 1'
#
loop_
_entity.id
_entity.type
_entity.pdbx_description
1 polymer ?
#
loop_
_entity_poly.entity_id
_entity_poly.type
_entity_poly.pdbx_seq_one_letter_code
_entity_poly.pdbx_strand_id
1 'polypeptide(L)'
;MHLQRNLQSNTVSENGAWLVVGLGNPGPTYASTRHNIGAMVIDELVLQNSEKLTRHKRALADVCETRINGEQVVLVKPLSYMNESGGPVKALAKFYKVSPEQIIV
;
A
#
# COMPACT_ATOMS: atom_id res chain seq x y z
N MET A 1 39.86 10.53 19.07
CA MET A 1 39.45 9.68 17.94
C MET A 1 37.99 9.99 17.67
N HIS A 2 37.75 10.85 16.67
CA HIS A 2 36.43 11.33 16.28
C HIS A 2 35.64 10.22 15.61
N LEU A 3 34.45 9.91 16.11
CA LEU A 3 33.39 9.26 15.34
C LEU A 3 32.08 9.96 15.67
N GLN A 4 31.86 11.09 15.01
CA GLN A 4 30.53 11.68 14.86
C GLN A 4 29.64 10.64 14.17
N ARG A 5 28.62 10.17 14.91
CA ARG A 5 27.52 9.40 14.32
C ARG A 5 26.80 10.32 13.34
N ASN A 6 26.95 10.02 12.04
CA ASN A 6 26.21 10.67 10.98
C ASN A 6 24.72 10.56 11.25
N LEU A 7 24.11 11.70 11.59
CA LEU A 7 22.70 11.95 11.43
C LEU A 7 22.40 11.82 9.93
N GLN A 8 21.93 10.65 9.50
CA GLN A 8 21.23 10.58 8.23
C GLN A 8 19.93 11.36 8.40
N SER A 9 19.99 12.61 7.94
CA SER A 9 18.86 13.46 7.66
C SER A 9 17.82 12.65 6.90
N ASN A 10 16.77 12.26 7.63
CA ASN A 10 15.56 11.69 7.09
C ASN A 10 14.89 12.83 6.31
N THR A 11 15.32 13.05 5.07
CA THR A 11 14.66 13.96 4.15
C THR A 11 13.26 13.43 3.96
N VAL A 12 12.30 14.06 4.62
CA VAL A 12 10.89 13.89 4.33
C VAL A 12 10.75 14.33 2.87
N SER A 13 10.46 13.39 1.98
CA SER A 13 10.12 13.67 0.59
C SER A 13 9.01 14.73 0.60
N GLU A 14 9.19 15.85 -0.10
CA GLU A 14 8.17 16.91 -0.22
C GLU A 14 6.94 16.44 -1.03
N ASN A 15 6.99 15.22 -1.57
CA ASN A 15 5.86 14.56 -2.20
C ASN A 15 5.10 13.73 -1.16
N GLY A 16 3.78 13.90 -1.10
CA GLY A 16 2.90 13.08 -0.26
C GLY A 16 3.06 11.59 -0.55
N ALA A 17 2.59 10.72 0.35
CA ALA A 17 2.68 9.27 0.15
C ALA A 17 1.95 8.83 -1.14
N TRP A 18 2.46 7.79 -1.80
CA TRP A 18 1.76 7.10 -2.88
C TRP A 18 0.82 6.05 -2.30
N LEU A 19 -0.34 5.87 -2.92
CA LEU A 19 -1.26 4.78 -2.59
C LEU A 19 -1.29 3.79 -3.75
N VAL A 20 -0.75 2.59 -3.56
CA VAL A 20 -0.73 1.55 -4.59
C VAL A 20 -1.72 0.46 -4.20
N VAL A 21 -2.76 0.29 -5.01
CA VAL A 21 -3.92 -0.55 -4.69
C VAL A 21 -3.95 -1.78 -5.58
N GLY A 22 -3.83 -2.96 -4.99
CA GLY A 22 -4.06 -4.22 -5.68
C GLY A 22 -5.50 -4.66 -5.59
N LEU A 23 -6.27 -4.47 -6.66
CA LEU A 23 -7.65 -4.95 -6.72
C LEU A 23 -7.71 -6.49 -6.83
N GLY A 24 -8.77 -7.05 -6.24
CA GLY A 24 -9.08 -8.47 -6.27
C GLY A 24 -10.33 -8.78 -5.48
N ASN A 25 -10.78 -10.03 -5.53
CA ASN A 25 -11.84 -10.54 -4.66
C ASN A 25 -11.24 -11.34 -3.50
N PRO A 26 -11.81 -11.23 -2.28
CA PRO A 26 -11.36 -11.98 -1.12
C PRO A 26 -11.75 -13.46 -1.22
N GLY A 27 -10.98 -14.32 -0.55
CA GLY A 27 -11.28 -15.75 -0.40
C GLY A 27 -10.51 -16.67 -1.37
N PRO A 28 -10.33 -17.95 -0.99
CA PRO A 28 -9.43 -18.88 -1.69
C PRO A 28 -9.90 -19.21 -3.11
N THR A 29 -11.21 -19.14 -3.38
CA THR A 29 -11.81 -19.44 -4.69
C THR A 29 -11.33 -18.51 -5.80
N TYR A 30 -10.94 -17.27 -5.47
CA TYR A 30 -10.53 -16.27 -6.44
C TYR A 30 -9.01 -16.11 -6.57
N ALA A 31 -8.26 -16.81 -5.72
CA ALA A 31 -6.83 -16.61 -5.52
C ALA A 31 -5.98 -16.81 -6.80
N SER A 32 -6.46 -17.55 -7.80
CA SER A 32 -5.73 -17.78 -9.06
C SER A 32 -6.44 -17.21 -10.30
N THR A 33 -7.43 -16.34 -10.12
CA THR A 33 -8.16 -15.72 -11.23
C THR A 33 -7.44 -14.46 -11.72
N ARG A 34 -7.61 -14.11 -13.01
CA ARG A 34 -7.05 -12.88 -13.60
C ARG A 34 -7.52 -11.60 -12.89
N HIS A 35 -8.66 -11.65 -12.21
CA HIS A 35 -9.19 -10.53 -11.41
C HIS A 35 -8.37 -10.25 -10.15
N ASN A 36 -7.54 -11.20 -9.68
CA ASN A 36 -6.73 -11.05 -8.48
C ASN A 36 -5.26 -10.67 -8.78
N ILE A 37 -4.90 -10.37 -10.04
CA ILE A 37 -3.53 -10.01 -10.41
C ILE A 37 -3.04 -8.79 -9.61
N GLY A 38 -3.89 -7.77 -9.41
CA GLY A 38 -3.53 -6.60 -8.61
C GLY A 38 -3.17 -7.00 -7.16
N ALA A 39 -4.00 -7.81 -6.53
CA ALA A 39 -3.72 -8.34 -5.19
C ALA A 39 -2.43 -9.18 -5.12
N MET A 40 -2.14 -9.99 -6.14
CA MET A 40 -0.88 -10.76 -6.22
C MET A 40 0.35 -9.86 -6.33
N VAL A 41 0.26 -8.78 -7.12
CA VAL A 41 1.35 -7.81 -7.24
C VAL A 41 1.64 -7.15 -5.90
N ILE A 42 0.61 -6.81 -5.12
CA ILE A 42 0.81 -6.28 -3.76
C ILE A 42 1.49 -7.30 -2.85
N ASP A 43 1.08 -8.57 -2.90
CA ASP A 43 1.69 -9.63 -2.09
C ASP A 43 3.18 -9.80 -2.44
N GLU A 44 3.53 -9.74 -3.73
CA GLU A 44 4.92 -9.80 -4.21
C GLU A 44 5.72 -8.56 -3.77
N LEU A 45 5.17 -7.34 -3.89
CA LEU A 45 5.83 -6.11 -3.45
C LEU A 45 6.10 -6.10 -1.95
N VAL A 46 5.14 -6.55 -1.14
CA VAL A 46 5.31 -6.70 0.31
C VAL A 46 6.43 -7.69 0.62
N LEU A 47 6.47 -8.83 -0.09
CA LEU A 47 7.49 -9.85 0.08
C LEU A 47 8.89 -9.33 -0.29
N GLN A 48 9.03 -8.65 -1.43
CA GLN A 48 10.31 -8.08 -1.88
C GLN A 48 10.88 -7.06 -0.88
N ASN A 49 10.01 -6.32 -0.19
CA ASN A 49 10.41 -5.36 0.84
C ASN A 49 10.57 -6.00 2.24
N SER A 50 10.39 -7.32 2.37
CA SER A 50 10.43 -8.05 3.66
C SER A 50 9.44 -7.52 4.70
N GLU A 51 8.32 -6.96 4.24
CA GLU A 51 7.29 -6.35 5.08
C GLU A 51 6.11 -7.30 5.30
N LYS A 52 5.11 -6.85 6.08
CA LYS A 52 3.86 -7.57 6.29
C LYS A 52 2.65 -6.65 6.14
N LEU A 53 1.58 -7.19 5.57
CA LEU A 53 0.29 -6.53 5.57
C LEU A 53 -0.34 -6.53 6.97
N THR A 54 -0.97 -5.42 7.32
CA THR A 54 -1.70 -5.22 8.58
C THR A 54 -3.15 -4.82 8.29
N ARG A 55 -4.07 -5.29 9.13
CA ARG A 55 -5.51 -5.08 8.92
C ARG A 55 -5.93 -3.65 9.29
N HIS A 56 -6.33 -2.86 8.30
CA HIS A 56 -6.99 -1.57 8.50
C HIS A 56 -8.52 -1.72 8.58
N LYS A 57 -9.03 -2.08 9.77
CA LYS A 57 -10.44 -2.48 9.99
C LYS A 57 -11.47 -1.47 9.46
N ARG A 58 -11.25 -0.17 9.69
CA ARG A 58 -12.22 0.88 9.29
C ARG A 58 -12.35 1.03 7.78
N ALA A 59 -11.28 0.73 7.04
CA ALA A 59 -11.29 0.83 5.58
C ALA A 59 -11.58 -0.52 4.91
N LEU A 60 -11.74 -1.61 5.67
CA LEU A 60 -11.88 -2.96 5.13
C LEU A 60 -10.77 -3.30 4.12
N ALA A 61 -9.52 -3.07 4.52
CA ALA A 61 -8.34 -3.33 3.70
C ALA A 61 -7.19 -3.90 4.53
N ASP A 62 -6.30 -4.63 3.88
CA ASP A 62 -4.95 -4.90 4.35
C ASP A 62 -3.98 -3.87 3.78
N VAL A 63 -3.11 -3.32 4.62
CA VAL A 63 -2.18 -2.25 4.25
C VAL A 63 -0.76 -2.53 4.74
N CYS A 64 0.22 -2.05 3.98
CA CYS A 64 1.62 -2.01 4.38
C CYS A 64 2.18 -0.63 4.01
N GLU A 65 2.74 0.07 4.99
CA GLU A 65 3.47 1.31 4.78
C GLU A 65 4.95 0.97 4.61
N THR A 66 5.55 1.40 3.51
CA THR A 66 6.95 1.10 3.17
C THR A 66 7.58 2.27 2.42
N ARG A 67 8.86 2.13 2.08
CA ARG A 67 9.56 3.06 1.19
C ARG A 67 10.12 2.33 -0.02
N ILE A 68 9.74 2.79 -1.20
CA ILE A 68 10.25 2.26 -2.48
C ILE A 68 11.00 3.39 -3.17
N ASN A 69 12.29 3.18 -3.47
CA ASN A 69 13.16 4.19 -4.09
C ASN A 69 13.17 5.55 -3.36
N GLY A 70 13.04 5.53 -2.02
CA GLY A 70 13.03 6.75 -1.19
C GLY A 70 11.66 7.43 -1.07
N GLU A 71 10.66 7.00 -1.83
CA GLU A 71 9.30 7.53 -1.74
C GLU A 71 8.47 6.76 -0.72
N GLN A 72 7.59 7.46 0.01
CA GLN A 72 6.63 6.81 0.90
C GLN A 72 5.54 6.14 0.07
N VAL A 73 5.32 4.85 0.30
CA VAL A 73 4.33 4.06 -0.42
C VAL A 73 3.46 3.30 0.57
N VAL A 74 2.14 3.40 0.39
CA VAL A 74 1.17 2.58 1.09
C VAL A 74 0.64 1.54 0.10
N LEU A 75 1.03 0.29 0.30
CA LEU A 75 0.52 -0.86 -0.44
C LEU A 75 -0.82 -1.28 0.16
N VAL A 76 -1.83 -1.44 -0.67
CA VAL A 76 -3.22 -1.68 -0.25
C VAL A 76 -3.81 -2.88 -0.95
N LYS A 77 -4.42 -3.78 -0.18
CA LYS A 77 -5.26 -4.86 -0.68
C LYS A 77 -6.66 -4.74 -0.05
N PRO A 78 -7.67 -4.23 -0.78
CA PRO A 78 -9.04 -4.20 -0.29
C PRO A 78 -9.57 -5.59 0.04
N LEU A 79 -10.44 -5.68 1.05
CA LEU A 79 -11.09 -6.92 1.49
C LEU A 79 -12.57 -6.97 1.13
N SER A 80 -13.06 -5.93 0.45
CA SER A 80 -14.36 -5.93 -0.19
C SER A 80 -14.30 -6.67 -1.53
N TYR A 81 -15.46 -6.98 -2.10
CA TYR A 81 -15.53 -7.40 -3.49
C TYR A 81 -15.03 -6.29 -4.41
N MET A 82 -14.49 -6.67 -5.57
CA MET A 82 -13.84 -5.76 -6.50
C MET A 82 -14.73 -4.58 -6.92
N ASN A 83 -16.04 -4.81 -7.11
CA ASN A 83 -17.05 -3.79 -7.41
C ASN A 83 -17.29 -2.78 -6.27
N GLU A 84 -16.90 -3.11 -5.05
CA GLU A 84 -17.07 -2.30 -3.83
C GLU A 84 -15.74 -1.72 -3.32
N SER A 85 -14.66 -1.88 -4.07
CA SER A 85 -13.30 -1.44 -3.70
C SER A 85 -13.15 0.10 -3.61
N GLY A 86 -14.02 0.86 -4.28
CA GLY A 86 -13.97 2.33 -4.26
C GLY A 86 -14.15 2.95 -2.87
N GLY A 87 -14.96 2.33 -2.00
CA GLY A 87 -15.16 2.77 -0.61
C GLY A 87 -13.87 2.69 0.22
N PRO A 88 -13.25 1.49 0.34
CA PRO A 88 -11.94 1.28 0.94
C PRO A 88 -10.85 2.21 0.41
N VAL A 89 -10.71 2.33 -0.92
CA VAL A 89 -9.66 3.15 -1.55
C VAL A 89 -9.85 4.63 -1.18
N LYS A 90 -11.07 5.17 -1.28
CA LYS A 90 -11.37 6.55 -0.90
C LYS A 90 -11.10 6.81 0.58
N ALA A 91 -11.45 5.87 1.46
CA ALA A 91 -11.22 5.99 2.89
C ALA A 91 -9.71 6.07 3.22
N LEU A 92 -8.90 5.24 2.57
CA LEU A 92 -7.45 5.22 2.76
C LEU A 92 -6.77 6.44 2.15
N ALA A 93 -7.15 6.86 0.93
CA ALA A 93 -6.63 8.07 0.32
C ALA A 93 -6.87 9.30 1.22
N LYS A 94 -8.06 9.42 1.81
CA LYS A 94 -8.36 10.48 2.79
C LYS A 94 -7.55 10.35 4.08
N PHE A 95 -7.39 9.13 4.60
CA PHE A 95 -6.64 8.89 5.84
C PHE A 95 -5.16 9.27 5.69
N TYR A 96 -4.54 8.83 4.60
CA TYR A 96 -3.13 9.10 4.28
C TYR A 96 -2.89 10.45 3.59
N LYS A 97 -3.96 11.21 3.30
CA LYS A 97 -3.92 12.51 2.62
C LYS A 97 -3.26 12.44 1.24
N VAL A 98 -3.54 11.37 0.51
CA VAL A 98 -3.03 11.11 -0.85
C VAL A 98 -3.96 11.76 -1.87
N SER A 99 -3.41 12.52 -2.81
CA SER A 99 -4.19 13.09 -3.92
C SER A 99 -4.45 12.03 -5.01
N PRO A 100 -5.50 12.18 -5.84
CA PRO A 100 -5.81 11.19 -6.88
C PRO A 100 -4.65 10.89 -7.85
N GLU A 101 -3.81 11.89 -8.12
CA GLU A 101 -2.64 11.79 -9.01
C GLU A 101 -1.54 10.89 -8.43
N GLN A 102 -1.59 10.64 -7.11
CA GLN A 102 -0.66 9.79 -6.38
C GLN A 102 -1.26 8.40 -6.05
N ILE A 103 -2.35 8.03 -6.73
CA ILE A 103 -2.99 6.72 -6.58
C ILE A 103 -2.70 5.88 -7.83
N ILE A 104 -2.18 4.68 -7.61
CA ILE A 104 -1.97 3.64 -8.62
C ILE A 104 -2.93 2.47 -8.29
N VAL A 105 -3.62 1.95 -9.30
CA VAL A 105 -4.60 0.84 -9.19
C VAL A 105 -4.27 -0.25 -10.20
#